data_AF-A0A1Y3NIQ8-F1
#
_entry.id   AF-A0A1Y3NIQ8-F1
#
_cell.length_a   1.000
_cell.length_b   1.000
_cell.length_c   1.000
_cell.angle_alpha   90.00
_cell.angle_beta   90.00
_cell.angle_gamma   90.00
#
_symmetry.space_group_name_H-M   'P 1'
#
loop_
_entity.id
_entity.type
_entity.pdbx_description
1 polymer ?
#
loop_
_entity_poly.entity_id
_entity_poly.type
_entity_poly.pdbx_seq_one_letter_code
_entity_poly.pdbx_strand_id
1 'polypeptide(L)'
;EEKLKVYRERVYEMFHSSYDNYIKYAYPEDELKPISCTGVNTWGNFSLTLIDALDTFGVMNDIEGFEGALEKVKKINFDMDINISVFETTIRVLGGLLSSHLMAKDFGDKITYHDELLTLADDLGQRLLPAFDTPTGMPFGSINLKKGVHPDETTVTCTATIGTCSVEFTWLSILTNNPIYEFTCRRSIHSLWSHRTSRGLIGAHIDVFSGMW
;
A
#
# COMPACT_ATOMS: atom_id res chain seq x y z
N GLU A 1 9.32 24.58 23.90
CA GLU A 1 10.42 23.97 23.11
C GLU A 1 10.98 22.71 23.78
N GLU A 2 11.46 22.78 25.02
CA GLU A 2 12.06 21.64 25.73
C GLU A 2 11.12 20.43 25.93
N LYS A 3 9.84 20.66 26.27
CA LYS A 3 8.83 19.58 26.34
C LYS A 3 8.61 18.88 25.01
N LEU A 4 8.63 19.61 23.89
CA LEU A 4 8.46 19.02 22.56
C LEU A 4 9.63 18.13 22.18
N LYS A 5 10.86 18.52 22.57
CA LYS A 5 12.05 17.69 22.39
C LYS A 5 11.94 16.38 23.16
N VAL A 6 11.50 16.43 24.43
CA VAL A 6 11.27 15.22 25.24
C VAL A 6 10.23 14.30 24.62
N TYR A 7 9.11 14.85 24.10
CA TYR A 7 8.10 14.02 23.45
C TYR A 7 8.57 13.42 22.13
N ARG A 8 9.34 14.18 21.33
CA ARG A 8 9.94 13.65 20.10
C ARG A 8 10.86 12.47 20.39
N GLU A 9 11.74 12.61 21.38
CA GLU A 9 12.65 11.53 21.80
C GLU A 9 11.87 10.30 22.26
N ARG A 10 10.82 10.50 23.05
CA ARG A 10 10.00 9.39 23.53
C ARG A 10 9.28 8.66 22.40
N VAL A 11 8.79 9.38 21.38
CA VAL A 11 8.17 8.76 20.19
C VAL A 11 9.21 7.98 19.39
N TYR A 12 10.42 8.52 19.25
CA TYR A 12 11.55 7.85 18.61
C TYR A 12 11.89 6.53 19.32
N GLU A 13 12.08 6.56 20.64
CA GLU A 13 12.33 5.36 21.46
C GLU A 13 11.20 4.32 21.35
N MET A 14 9.94 4.77 21.36
CA MET A 14 8.78 3.89 21.21
C MET A 14 8.76 3.22 19.84
N PHE A 15 9.02 3.97 18.77
CA PHE A 15 9.07 3.43 17.42
C PHE A 15 10.16 2.36 17.30
N HIS A 16 11.39 2.65 17.73
CA HIS A 16 12.48 1.68 17.70
C HIS A 16 12.18 0.45 18.55
N SER A 17 11.63 0.64 19.75
CA SER A 17 11.19 -0.48 20.57
C SER A 17 10.18 -1.37 19.84
N SER A 18 9.18 -0.80 19.17
CA SER A 18 8.20 -1.56 18.39
C SER A 18 8.83 -2.25 17.16
N TYR A 19 9.62 -1.52 16.39
CA TYR A 19 10.24 -2.02 15.16
C TYR A 19 11.28 -3.13 15.45
N ASP A 20 12.14 -2.95 16.43
CA ASP A 20 13.15 -3.94 16.81
C ASP A 20 12.51 -5.24 17.30
N ASN A 21 11.40 -5.13 18.05
CA ASN A 21 10.62 -6.30 18.46
C ASN A 21 9.96 -6.98 17.26
N TYR A 22 9.44 -6.23 16.29
CA TYR A 22 8.92 -6.79 15.05
C TYR A 22 10.03 -7.56 14.28
N ILE A 23 11.19 -6.94 14.08
CA ILE A 23 12.33 -7.56 13.40
C ILE A 23 12.79 -8.84 14.12
N LYS A 24 12.76 -8.84 15.45
CA LYS A 24 13.21 -9.99 16.26
C LYS A 24 12.21 -11.15 16.30
N TYR A 25 10.92 -10.86 16.38
CA TYR A 25 9.90 -11.86 16.75
C TYR A 25 8.88 -12.16 15.64
N ALA A 26 8.79 -11.34 14.60
CA ALA A 26 7.77 -11.48 13.57
C ALA A 26 8.31 -11.46 12.14
N TYR A 27 9.38 -10.71 11.84
CA TYR A 27 9.95 -10.70 10.48
C TYR A 27 10.31 -12.13 10.01
N PRO A 28 9.89 -12.56 8.80
CA PRO A 28 9.34 -11.77 7.70
C PRO A 28 7.80 -11.68 7.62
N GLU A 29 7.06 -12.14 8.64
CA GLU A 29 5.60 -12.10 8.66
C GLU A 29 5.06 -10.66 8.67
N ASP A 30 3.78 -10.49 8.33
CA ASP A 30 3.17 -9.17 8.15
C ASP A 30 3.13 -8.34 9.44
N GLU A 31 2.76 -8.94 10.57
CA GLU A 31 2.50 -8.23 11.83
C GLU A 31 3.06 -8.99 13.04
N LEU A 32 3.41 -8.26 14.10
CA LEU A 32 3.80 -8.83 15.40
C LEU A 32 2.57 -9.00 16.32
N LYS A 33 2.44 -10.17 16.95
CA LYS A 33 1.58 -10.36 18.13
C LYS A 33 2.43 -10.14 19.40
N PRO A 34 2.36 -8.95 20.03
CA PRO A 34 3.35 -8.56 21.04
C PRO A 34 3.23 -9.32 22.37
N ILE A 35 2.07 -9.89 22.68
CA ILE A 35 1.87 -10.67 23.91
C ILE A 35 2.45 -12.08 23.78
N SER A 36 2.31 -12.71 22.61
CA SER A 36 2.85 -14.05 22.35
C SER A 36 4.26 -14.04 21.75
N CYS A 37 4.77 -12.88 21.33
CA CYS A 37 6.06 -12.73 20.65
C CYS A 37 6.19 -13.63 19.41
N THR A 38 5.13 -13.68 18.61
CA THR A 38 5.06 -14.44 17.35
C THR A 38 4.56 -13.50 16.26
N GLY A 39 4.95 -13.68 15.00
CA GLY A 39 4.32 -12.96 13.92
C GLY A 39 3.01 -13.60 13.46
N VAL A 40 2.39 -12.96 12.47
CA VAL A 40 1.21 -13.44 11.76
C VAL A 40 1.15 -12.81 10.37
N ASN A 41 0.68 -13.59 9.40
CA ASN A 41 0.38 -13.11 8.05
C ASN A 41 -1.11 -12.81 7.92
N THR A 42 -1.45 -11.53 7.83
CA THR A 42 -2.83 -11.05 7.79
C THR A 42 -3.21 -10.56 6.39
N TRP A 43 -2.25 -10.08 5.59
CA TRP A 43 -2.55 -9.21 4.45
C TRP A 43 -1.89 -9.62 3.13
N GLY A 44 -0.87 -10.48 3.17
CA GLY A 44 -0.34 -11.10 1.95
C GLY A 44 1.10 -11.60 2.05
N ASN A 45 1.66 -11.73 3.27
CA ASN A 45 2.98 -12.32 3.51
C ASN A 45 4.10 -11.58 2.75
N PHE A 46 4.03 -10.25 2.74
CA PHE A 46 5.00 -9.36 2.10
C PHE A 46 5.70 -8.46 3.13
N SER A 47 5.81 -8.91 4.38
CA SER A 47 6.42 -8.16 5.48
C SER A 47 5.78 -6.77 5.67
N LEU A 48 4.45 -6.72 5.76
CA LEU A 48 3.69 -5.47 5.76
C LEU A 48 4.22 -4.39 6.74
N THR A 49 4.47 -4.76 8.00
CA THR A 49 4.99 -3.81 9.01
C THR A 49 6.35 -3.22 8.59
N LEU A 50 7.19 -3.99 7.89
CA LEU A 50 8.47 -3.49 7.38
C LEU A 50 8.25 -2.39 6.32
N ILE A 51 7.28 -2.56 5.42
CA ILE A 51 6.97 -1.59 4.37
C ILE A 51 6.35 -0.33 4.98
N ASP A 52 5.34 -0.50 5.85
CA ASP A 52 4.64 0.61 6.52
C ASP A 52 5.56 1.43 7.44
N ALA A 53 6.66 0.85 7.93
CA ALA A 53 7.61 1.55 8.80
C ALA A 53 8.72 2.30 8.04
N LEU A 54 8.93 2.01 6.76
CA LEU A 54 10.10 2.49 6.02
C LEU A 54 10.13 4.01 5.88
N ASP A 55 9.00 4.62 5.51
CA ASP A 55 8.90 6.08 5.37
C ASP A 55 9.00 6.80 6.73
N THR A 56 8.64 6.13 7.82
CA THR A 56 8.70 6.67 9.19
C THR A 56 10.16 6.88 9.62
N PHE A 57 11.07 5.98 9.25
CA PHE A 57 12.52 6.23 9.38
C PHE A 57 12.93 7.50 8.62
N GLY A 58 12.39 7.67 7.41
CA GLY A 58 12.52 8.86 6.59
C GLY A 58 12.13 10.14 7.33
N VAL A 59 10.91 10.17 7.88
CA VAL A 59 10.33 11.30 8.63
C VAL A 59 11.16 11.64 9.88
N MET A 60 11.71 10.63 10.57
CA MET A 60 12.59 10.85 11.73
C MET A 60 14.02 11.26 11.34
N ASN A 61 14.35 11.26 10.04
CA ASN A 61 15.71 11.44 9.52
C ASN A 61 16.69 10.41 10.14
N ASP A 62 16.22 9.19 10.39
CA ASP A 62 17.04 8.04 10.78
C ASP A 62 17.48 7.30 9.52
N ILE A 63 18.62 7.72 8.99
CA ILE A 63 19.18 7.20 7.73
C ILE A 63 19.65 5.76 7.89
N GLU A 64 20.26 5.41 9.02
CA GLU A 64 20.77 4.06 9.28
C GLU A 64 19.62 3.05 9.39
N GLY A 65 18.56 3.40 10.12
CA GLY A 65 17.33 2.61 10.20
C GLY A 65 16.66 2.46 8.83
N PHE A 66 16.58 3.55 8.05
CA PHE A 66 16.03 3.55 6.69
C PHE A 66 16.79 2.58 5.77
N GLU A 67 18.12 2.68 5.69
CA GLU A 67 18.94 1.78 4.86
C GLU A 67 18.80 0.32 5.31
N GLY A 68 18.80 0.08 6.62
CA GLY A 68 18.64 -1.26 7.18
C GLY A 68 17.28 -1.89 6.84
N ALA A 69 16.21 -1.10 6.78
CA ALA A 69 14.87 -1.52 6.36
C ALA A 69 14.78 -1.69 4.83
N LEU A 70 15.31 -0.74 4.06
CA LEU A 70 15.35 -0.77 2.60
C LEU A 70 16.00 -2.05 2.06
N GLU A 71 17.12 -2.48 2.65
CA GLU A 71 17.82 -3.72 2.27
C GLU A 71 16.98 -4.99 2.43
N LYS A 72 15.96 -4.95 3.30
CA LYS A 72 15.00 -6.05 3.49
C LYS A 72 13.83 -5.91 2.52
N VAL A 73 13.27 -4.70 2.36
CA VAL A 73 12.14 -4.44 1.46
C VAL A 73 12.48 -4.78 0.01
N LYS A 74 13.69 -4.45 -0.47
CA LYS A 74 14.10 -4.74 -1.85
C LYS A 74 14.18 -6.23 -2.20
N LYS A 75 14.06 -7.13 -1.22
CA LYS A 75 14.07 -8.59 -1.41
C LYS A 75 12.67 -9.17 -1.60
N ILE A 76 11.62 -8.36 -1.43
CA ILE A 76 10.23 -8.78 -1.62
C ILE A 76 9.98 -9.10 -3.10
N ASN A 77 9.14 -10.11 -3.35
CA ASN A 77 8.71 -10.51 -4.68
C ASN A 77 7.18 -10.71 -4.67
N PHE A 78 6.46 -9.94 -5.48
CA PHE A 78 4.99 -10.03 -5.55
C PHE A 78 4.47 -11.13 -6.51
N ASP A 79 5.33 -11.95 -7.13
CA ASP A 79 4.90 -13.14 -7.88
C ASP A 79 4.50 -14.29 -6.94
N MET A 80 3.40 -14.07 -6.20
CA MET A 80 2.91 -14.94 -5.14
C MET A 80 1.50 -15.45 -5.44
N ASP A 81 1.26 -16.74 -5.26
CA ASP A 81 -0.08 -17.32 -5.33
C ASP A 81 -0.87 -17.05 -4.05
N ILE A 82 -1.25 -15.80 -3.84
CA ILE A 82 -1.96 -15.32 -2.66
C ILE A 82 -3.04 -14.32 -3.06
N ASN A 83 -4.20 -14.42 -2.40
CA ASN A 83 -5.29 -13.46 -2.56
C ASN A 83 -5.12 -12.30 -1.57
N ILE A 84 -5.23 -11.08 -2.06
CA ILE A 84 -5.01 -9.84 -1.30
C ILE A 84 -6.19 -8.89 -1.44
N SER A 85 -6.34 -7.97 -0.50
CA SER A 85 -7.29 -6.86 -0.63
C SER A 85 -6.72 -5.77 -1.54
N VAL A 86 -7.47 -5.35 -2.55
CA VAL A 86 -7.08 -4.25 -3.44
C VAL A 86 -6.91 -2.95 -2.64
N PHE A 87 -7.82 -2.69 -1.70
CA PHE A 87 -7.81 -1.50 -0.85
C PHE A 87 -6.58 -1.45 0.06
N GLU A 88 -6.40 -2.48 0.90
CA GLU A 88 -5.32 -2.49 1.90
C GLU A 88 -3.95 -2.51 1.24
N THR A 89 -3.78 -3.29 0.16
CA THR A 89 -2.52 -3.32 -0.58
C THR A 89 -2.21 -2.00 -1.27
N THR A 90 -3.23 -1.27 -1.76
CA THR A 90 -3.01 0.06 -2.34
C THR A 90 -2.51 1.04 -1.29
N ILE A 91 -3.21 1.18 -0.15
CA ILE A 91 -2.86 2.23 0.82
C ILE A 91 -1.60 1.91 1.63
N ARG A 92 -1.34 0.63 1.92
CA ARG A 92 -0.22 0.22 2.77
C ARG A 92 1.04 -0.07 1.95
N VAL A 93 0.92 -0.97 0.99
CA VAL A 93 2.08 -1.47 0.25
C VAL A 93 2.48 -0.49 -0.84
N LEU A 94 1.56 -0.17 -1.75
CA LEU A 94 1.86 0.77 -2.84
C LEU A 94 2.15 2.17 -2.28
N GLY A 95 1.34 2.65 -1.33
CA GLY A 95 1.57 3.90 -0.61
C GLY A 95 2.92 3.94 0.14
N GLY A 96 3.25 2.88 0.89
CA GLY A 96 4.51 2.78 1.62
C GLY A 96 5.75 2.72 0.71
N LEU A 97 5.68 1.99 -0.40
CA LEU A 97 6.75 1.94 -1.40
C LEU A 97 6.97 3.30 -2.08
N LEU A 98 5.89 3.99 -2.48
CA LEU A 98 5.97 5.28 -3.17
C LEU A 98 6.46 6.40 -2.24
N SER A 99 5.94 6.48 -1.02
CA SER A 99 6.38 7.46 -0.01
C SER A 99 7.85 7.27 0.35
N SER A 100 8.27 6.02 0.58
CA SER A 100 9.65 5.68 0.88
C SER A 100 10.58 5.93 -0.31
N HIS A 101 10.12 5.71 -1.55
CA HIS A 101 10.86 6.09 -2.75
C HIS A 101 11.15 7.61 -2.77
N LEU A 102 10.15 8.44 -2.48
CA LEU A 102 10.33 9.90 -2.44
C LEU A 102 11.30 10.32 -1.33
N MET A 103 11.23 9.70 -0.14
CA MET A 103 12.18 9.94 0.95
C MET A 103 13.61 9.54 0.55
N ALA A 104 13.77 8.38 -0.09
CA ALA A 104 15.06 7.91 -0.57
C ALA A 104 15.68 8.89 -1.59
N LYS A 105 14.87 9.45 -2.49
CA LYS A 105 15.33 10.49 -3.43
C LYS A 105 15.71 11.79 -2.71
N ASP A 106 14.98 12.19 -1.68
CA ASP A 106 15.27 13.40 -0.90
C ASP A 106 16.58 13.30 -0.09
N PHE A 107 16.92 12.09 0.37
CA PHE A 107 18.20 11.84 1.04
C PHE A 107 19.42 12.04 0.12
N GLY A 108 19.26 11.91 -1.20
CA GLY A 108 20.32 12.14 -2.19
C GLY A 108 21.56 11.29 -1.91
N ASP A 109 22.74 11.91 -1.94
CA ASP A 109 24.03 11.23 -1.75
C ASP A 109 24.26 10.63 -0.35
N LYS A 110 23.33 10.82 0.60
CA LYS A 110 23.43 10.23 1.94
C LYS A 110 23.17 8.73 1.95
N ILE A 111 22.48 8.19 0.94
CA ILE A 111 22.21 6.77 0.79
C ILE A 111 22.53 6.30 -0.63
N THR A 112 22.81 5.02 -0.80
CA THR A 112 22.91 4.41 -2.13
C THR A 112 21.55 3.84 -2.52
N TYR A 113 20.87 4.46 -3.49
CA TYR A 113 19.53 4.07 -3.92
C TYR A 113 19.38 4.14 -5.44
N HIS A 114 18.82 3.09 -6.05
CA HIS A 114 18.69 2.91 -7.49
C HIS A 114 17.24 2.62 -7.90
N ASP A 115 16.29 3.32 -7.29
CA ASP A 115 14.85 3.23 -7.60
C ASP A 115 14.25 1.82 -7.40
N GLU A 116 14.84 1.01 -6.49
CA GLU A 116 14.39 -0.35 -6.20
C GLU A 116 12.93 -0.38 -5.71
N LEU A 117 12.54 0.60 -4.88
CA LEU A 117 11.16 0.70 -4.37
C LEU A 117 10.17 1.10 -5.47
N LEU A 118 10.57 1.95 -6.41
CA LEU A 118 9.71 2.30 -7.55
C LEU A 118 9.52 1.11 -8.48
N THR A 119 10.57 0.29 -8.66
CA THR A 119 10.48 -0.96 -9.43
C THR A 119 9.47 -1.92 -8.79
N LEU A 120 9.50 -2.07 -7.46
CA LEU A 120 8.51 -2.87 -6.72
C LEU A 120 7.10 -2.28 -6.80
N ALA A 121 6.98 -0.95 -6.71
CA ALA A 121 5.70 -0.26 -6.79
C ALA A 121 5.05 -0.43 -8.18
N ASP A 122 5.84 -0.38 -9.26
CA ASP A 122 5.37 -0.60 -10.62
C ASP A 122 4.92 -2.06 -10.83
N ASP A 123 5.70 -3.06 -10.39
CA ASP A 123 5.28 -4.48 -10.46
C ASP A 123 3.97 -4.71 -9.70
N LEU A 124 3.83 -4.17 -8.48
CA LEU A 124 2.60 -4.27 -7.72
C LEU A 124 1.43 -3.56 -8.41
N GLY A 125 1.65 -2.34 -8.92
CA GLY A 125 0.64 -1.59 -9.66
C GLY A 125 0.10 -2.37 -10.86
N GLN A 126 0.98 -2.98 -11.65
CA GLN A 126 0.59 -3.84 -12.78
C GLN A 126 -0.27 -5.03 -12.34
N ARG A 127 0.05 -5.66 -11.20
CA ARG A 127 -0.72 -6.78 -10.64
C ARG A 127 -2.09 -6.38 -10.13
N LEU A 128 -2.28 -5.12 -9.73
CA LEU A 128 -3.56 -4.60 -9.25
C LEU A 128 -4.51 -4.18 -10.39
N LEU A 129 -3.98 -3.79 -11.56
CA LEU A 129 -4.79 -3.34 -12.70
C LEU A 129 -5.94 -4.28 -13.10
N PRO A 130 -5.77 -5.63 -13.14
CA PRO A 130 -6.86 -6.53 -13.52
C PRO A 130 -8.08 -6.46 -12.59
N ALA A 131 -7.92 -5.98 -11.34
CA ALA A 131 -9.06 -5.80 -10.44
C ALA A 131 -10.06 -4.76 -10.96
N PHE A 132 -9.61 -3.82 -11.79
CA PHE A 132 -10.43 -2.75 -12.38
C PHE A 132 -11.06 -3.15 -13.72
N ASP A 133 -10.80 -4.36 -14.23
CA ASP A 133 -11.37 -4.85 -15.49
C ASP A 133 -12.82 -5.31 -15.29
N THR A 134 -13.68 -4.33 -15.03
CA THR A 134 -15.13 -4.49 -14.84
C THR A 134 -15.88 -3.60 -15.83
N PRO A 135 -17.15 -3.88 -16.14
CA PRO A 135 -17.94 -3.03 -17.05
C PRO A 135 -17.97 -1.57 -16.62
N THR A 136 -18.06 -1.32 -15.30
CA THR A 136 -18.09 0.03 -14.73
C THR A 136 -16.71 0.64 -14.56
N GLY A 137 -15.63 -0.16 -14.60
CA GLY A 137 -14.27 0.24 -14.24
C GLY A 137 -14.04 0.38 -12.73
N MET A 138 -15.02 0.06 -11.89
CA MET A 138 -14.86 0.00 -10.43
C MET A 138 -14.21 -1.33 -10.04
N PRO A 139 -13.24 -1.35 -9.11
CA PRO A 139 -12.46 -2.55 -8.85
C PRO A 139 -13.21 -3.60 -8.03
N PHE A 140 -12.87 -4.87 -8.25
CA PHE A 140 -13.14 -5.94 -7.29
C PHE A 140 -12.53 -5.66 -5.91
N GLY A 141 -13.06 -6.29 -4.86
CA GLY A 141 -12.56 -6.13 -3.49
C GLY A 141 -11.20 -6.79 -3.27
N SER A 142 -10.96 -7.93 -3.94
CA SER A 142 -9.74 -8.70 -3.81
C SER A 142 -9.21 -9.20 -5.17
N ILE A 143 -7.93 -9.57 -5.19
CA ILE A 143 -7.23 -10.08 -6.36
C ILE A 143 -6.12 -11.04 -5.94
N ASN A 144 -5.83 -12.07 -6.74
CA ASN A 144 -4.65 -12.91 -6.56
C ASN A 144 -3.45 -12.31 -7.30
N LEU A 145 -2.32 -12.12 -6.61
CA LEU A 145 -1.14 -11.46 -7.17
C LEU A 145 -0.50 -12.18 -8.36
N LYS A 146 -0.74 -13.48 -8.50
CA LYS A 146 -0.20 -14.31 -9.60
C LYS A 146 -1.25 -14.70 -10.63
N LYS A 147 -2.49 -14.92 -10.21
CA LYS A 147 -3.58 -15.46 -11.04
C LYS A 147 -4.60 -14.43 -11.48
N GLY A 148 -4.57 -13.21 -10.93
CA GLY A 148 -5.58 -12.19 -11.18
C GLY A 148 -6.86 -12.41 -10.38
N VAL A 149 -7.98 -11.87 -10.85
CA VAL A 149 -9.27 -11.95 -10.15
C VAL A 149 -9.82 -13.37 -10.22
N HIS A 150 -10.27 -13.91 -9.08
CA HIS A 150 -10.88 -15.23 -9.04
C HIS A 150 -12.26 -15.21 -9.75
N PRO A 151 -12.64 -16.25 -10.53
CA PRO A 151 -13.93 -16.27 -11.23
C PRO A 151 -15.16 -16.15 -10.32
N ASP A 152 -15.04 -16.66 -9.08
CA ASP A 152 -16.09 -16.60 -8.06
C ASP A 152 -15.98 -15.38 -7.13
N GLU A 153 -15.13 -14.39 -7.44
CA GLU A 153 -15.02 -13.17 -6.65
C GLU A 153 -16.34 -12.39 -6.67
N THR A 154 -16.74 -11.87 -5.51
CA THR A 154 -17.94 -11.06 -5.39
C THR A 154 -17.84 -9.79 -6.23
N THR A 155 -18.89 -9.50 -6.99
CA THR A 155 -19.03 -8.22 -7.71
C THR A 155 -19.38 -7.06 -6.78
N VAL A 156 -19.78 -7.34 -5.54
CA VAL A 156 -20.10 -6.29 -4.56
C VAL A 156 -18.83 -5.88 -3.82
N THR A 157 -18.45 -4.61 -3.95
CA THR A 157 -17.30 -4.01 -3.25
C THR A 157 -17.74 -2.80 -2.42
N CYS A 158 -16.91 -2.36 -1.48
CA CYS A 158 -17.18 -1.14 -0.72
C CYS A 158 -16.70 0.11 -1.46
N THR A 159 -17.37 1.24 -1.25
CA THR A 159 -17.00 2.50 -1.91
C THR A 159 -15.61 3.01 -1.53
N ALA A 160 -15.10 2.62 -0.37
CA ALA A 160 -13.74 2.94 0.05
C ALA A 160 -12.69 2.27 -0.86
N THR A 161 -12.89 1.01 -1.27
CA THR A 161 -12.00 0.31 -2.22
C THR A 161 -11.96 1.03 -3.56
N ILE A 162 -13.10 1.55 -4.02
CA ILE A 162 -13.21 2.24 -5.30
C ILE A 162 -12.57 3.64 -5.24
N GLY A 163 -12.79 4.36 -4.15
CA GLY A 163 -12.39 5.75 -3.99
C GLY A 163 -10.94 5.97 -3.56
N THR A 164 -10.30 4.96 -2.95
CA THR A 164 -8.99 5.11 -2.29
C THR A 164 -7.87 4.51 -3.13
N CYS A 165 -7.70 5.04 -4.34
CA CYS A 165 -6.55 4.76 -5.20
C CYS A 165 -5.94 6.02 -5.81
N SER A 166 -6.61 7.18 -5.69
CA SER A 166 -6.27 8.38 -6.47
C SER A 166 -4.85 8.83 -6.26
N VAL A 167 -4.40 8.86 -5.01
CA VAL A 167 -3.10 9.42 -4.65
C VAL A 167 -1.99 8.50 -5.15
N GLU A 168 -2.09 7.22 -4.81
CA GLU A 168 -1.09 6.20 -5.08
C GLU A 168 -0.95 5.94 -6.59
N PHE A 169 -2.07 5.77 -7.29
CA PHE A 169 -2.04 5.52 -8.74
C PHE A 169 -1.61 6.75 -9.54
N THR A 170 -1.96 7.96 -9.09
CA THR A 170 -1.48 9.19 -9.75
C THR A 170 0.03 9.35 -9.58
N TRP A 171 0.55 9.17 -8.36
CA TRP A 171 1.99 9.23 -8.12
C TRP A 171 2.74 8.15 -8.90
N LEU A 172 2.22 6.92 -8.93
CA LEU A 172 2.81 5.85 -9.72
C LEU A 172 2.86 6.22 -11.20
N SER A 173 1.78 6.78 -11.77
CA SER A 173 1.77 7.27 -13.15
C SER A 173 2.82 8.35 -13.42
N ILE A 174 2.97 9.32 -12.52
CA ILE A 174 3.97 10.39 -12.65
C ILE A 174 5.38 9.82 -12.62
N LEU A 175 5.69 8.97 -11.65
CA LEU A 175 7.04 8.47 -11.41
C LEU A 175 7.49 7.44 -12.46
N THR A 176 6.55 6.66 -13.01
CA THR A 176 6.84 5.65 -14.06
C THR A 176 6.65 6.19 -15.47
N ASN A 177 6.11 7.40 -15.62
CA ASN A 177 5.65 7.97 -16.89
C ASN A 177 4.65 7.04 -17.64
N ASN A 178 3.83 6.30 -16.88
CA ASN A 178 2.81 5.40 -17.40
C ASN A 178 1.41 5.85 -16.96
N PRO A 179 0.60 6.48 -17.84
CA PRO A 179 -0.68 7.08 -17.44
C PRO A 179 -1.78 6.06 -17.13
N ILE A 180 -1.54 4.75 -17.35
CA ILE A 180 -2.57 3.72 -17.15
C ILE A 180 -3.10 3.71 -15.71
N TYR A 181 -2.23 3.96 -14.72
CA TYR A 181 -2.61 3.93 -13.31
C TYR A 181 -3.59 5.06 -12.97
N GLU A 182 -3.20 6.31 -13.20
CA GLU A 182 -4.06 7.48 -13.00
C GLU A 182 -5.39 7.34 -13.75
N PHE A 183 -5.34 6.93 -15.03
CA PHE A 183 -6.56 6.79 -15.84
C PHE A 183 -7.50 5.71 -15.31
N THR A 184 -6.95 4.59 -14.85
CA THR A 184 -7.71 3.47 -14.27
C THR A 184 -8.45 3.94 -13.01
N CYS A 185 -7.74 4.55 -12.06
CA CYS A 185 -8.36 5.03 -10.83
C CYS A 185 -9.31 6.22 -11.06
N ARG A 186 -8.97 7.16 -11.95
CA ARG A 186 -9.85 8.28 -12.27
C ARG A 186 -11.16 7.81 -12.91
N ARG A 187 -11.09 6.79 -13.78
CA ARG A 187 -12.29 6.15 -14.36
C ARG A 187 -13.16 5.52 -13.28
N SER A 188 -12.58 4.77 -12.34
CA SER A 188 -13.34 4.11 -11.26
C SER A 188 -14.10 5.13 -10.40
N ILE A 189 -13.45 6.25 -10.04
CA ILE A 189 -14.04 7.29 -9.20
C ILE A 189 -15.13 8.07 -9.94
N HIS A 190 -14.90 8.40 -11.22
CA HIS A 190 -15.93 9.02 -12.05
C HIS A 190 -17.16 8.11 -12.21
N SER A 191 -16.93 6.80 -12.32
CA SER A 191 -17.99 5.80 -12.37
C SER A 191 -18.77 5.72 -11.06
N LEU A 192 -18.07 5.68 -9.92
CA LEU A 192 -18.73 5.73 -8.60
C LEU A 192 -19.59 6.99 -8.45
N TRP A 193 -19.07 8.15 -8.86
CA TRP A 193 -19.79 9.41 -8.79
C TRP A 193 -21.02 9.46 -9.70
N SER A 194 -20.99 8.81 -10.87
CA SER A 194 -22.13 8.76 -11.78
C SER A 194 -23.28 7.92 -11.24
N HIS A 195 -23.00 6.94 -10.37
CA HIS A 195 -24.00 6.07 -9.74
C HIS A 195 -24.61 6.62 -8.45
N ARG A 196 -24.21 7.82 -7.98
CA ARG A 196 -24.79 8.44 -6.79
C ARG A 196 -26.32 8.53 -6.87
N THR A 197 -26.98 8.49 -5.70
CA THR A 197 -28.44 8.68 -5.60
C THR A 197 -28.86 10.06 -6.10
N SER A 198 -30.15 10.26 -6.36
CA SER A 198 -30.72 11.56 -6.74
C SER A 198 -30.48 12.67 -5.71
N ARG A 199 -30.13 12.31 -4.47
CA ARG A 199 -29.75 13.24 -3.38
C ARG A 199 -28.25 13.56 -3.34
N GLY A 200 -27.46 13.03 -4.27
CA GLY A 200 -26.01 13.21 -4.31
C GLY A 200 -25.24 12.37 -3.29
N LEU A 201 -25.88 11.34 -2.71
CA LEU A 201 -25.25 10.44 -1.74
C LEU A 201 -24.84 9.12 -2.39
N ILE A 202 -23.76 8.54 -1.89
CA ILE A 202 -23.28 7.19 -2.24
C ILE A 202 -23.57 6.22 -1.07
N GLY A 203 -23.93 4.98 -1.39
CA GLY A 203 -24.06 3.90 -0.41
C GLY A 203 -22.70 3.34 0.02
N ALA A 204 -22.70 2.36 0.92
CA ALA A 204 -21.46 1.76 1.43
C ALA A 204 -20.89 0.67 0.51
N HIS A 205 -21.78 -0.06 -0.18
CA HIS A 205 -21.43 -1.16 -1.08
C HIS A 205 -22.14 -0.96 -2.41
N ILE A 206 -21.52 -1.43 -3.49
CA ILE A 206 -22.04 -1.32 -4.85
C ILE A 206 -21.60 -2.54 -5.65
N ASP A 207 -22.49 -3.06 -6.48
CA ASP A 207 -22.17 -4.07 -7.46
C ASP A 207 -21.40 -3.44 -8.64
N VAL A 208 -20.14 -3.84 -8.85
CA VAL A 208 -19.23 -3.23 -9.83
C VAL A 208 -19.52 -3.62 -11.28
N PHE A 209 -20.50 -4.49 -11.52
CA PHE A 209 -20.93 -4.88 -12.86
C PHE A 209 -22.15 -4.07 -13.30
N SER A 210 -23.13 -3.94 -12.41
CA SER A 210 -24.41 -3.29 -12.65
C SER A 210 -24.48 -1.84 -12.17
N GLY A 211 -23.62 -1.45 -11.22
CA GLY A 211 -23.65 -0.13 -10.59
C GLY A 211 -24.80 0.06 -9.60
N MET A 212 -25.41 -1.02 -9.13
CA MET A 212 -26.51 -0.98 -8.15
C MET A 212 -25.99 -1.02 -6.70
N TRP A 213 -26.60 -0.20 -5.84
CA TRP A 213 -26.32 -0.11 -4.39
C TRP A 213 -26.95 -1.24 -3.59
#